data_AF-A0A844QFG6-F1
#
_entry.id   AF-A0A844QFG6-F1
#
_cell.length_a   1.000
_cell.length_b   1.000
_cell.length_c   1.000
_cell.angle_alpha   90.00
_cell.angle_beta   90.00
_cell.angle_gamma   90.00
#
_symmetry.space_group_name_H-M   'P 1'
#
loop_
_entity.id
_entity.type
_entity.pdbx_description
1 polymer ?
#
loop_
_entity_poly.entity_id
_entity_poly.type
_entity_poly.pdbx_seq_one_letter_code
_entity_poly.pdbx_strand_id
1 'polypeptide(L)'
;MAGPRLRSIGPNAPGSFLLVDCNDDFSNLDGAGRAVAALARQPRAPVYAALLLLILVSWAVLGVMAIELARVSAPDAAGPGAAVLGWLPQVDWPAGLAWFVQLCAQPVEAGAGRAGRFSALAAMWFLMSLAMMLPSAAPMMRTYCEIADTARAGAKAVVHPAVLLAGYLAVWLAAAVGFAGLTVIVSFSSPQAGLAPMRGVAGATALAIAGLYQFSGLKDACLTRCRDPFATLFARWSDQPTAIFRLGLAQGVWCLGCCWALMLVMFAVGIMNPFWMALLAVFALVEKQATGRKFQRVSGAILLVWSGALLVVSLKGGG
;
A
#
# COMPACT_ATOMS: atom_id res chain seq x y z
N MET A 1 4.45 -54.18 24.77
CA MET A 1 4.62 -55.04 23.58
C MET A 1 3.25 -55.26 22.95
N ALA A 2 2.94 -54.53 21.88
CA ALA A 2 1.79 -54.79 21.00
C ALA A 2 2.17 -54.28 19.61
N GLY A 3 2.38 -55.19 18.66
CA GLY A 3 2.79 -54.87 17.30
C GLY A 3 1.63 -54.34 16.43
N PRO A 4 1.94 -53.69 15.28
CA PRO A 4 0.94 -53.15 14.39
C PRO A 4 0.17 -54.26 13.64
N ARG A 5 -1.17 -54.11 13.56
CA ARG A 5 -2.05 -55.02 12.80
C ARG A 5 -1.96 -54.71 11.31
N LEU A 6 -1.50 -55.68 10.52
CA LEU A 6 -1.61 -55.68 9.06
C LEU A 6 -3.02 -56.11 8.64
N ARG A 7 -3.68 -55.32 7.79
CA ARG A 7 -4.95 -55.66 7.15
C ARG A 7 -4.65 -56.24 5.77
N SER A 8 -4.91 -57.53 5.56
CA SER A 8 -4.70 -58.17 4.25
C SER A 8 -5.80 -57.75 3.27
N ILE A 9 -5.41 -57.11 2.18
CA ILE A 9 -6.28 -56.87 1.02
C ILE A 9 -6.05 -58.04 0.06
N GLY A 10 -7.13 -58.67 -0.38
CA GLY A 10 -7.12 -59.89 -1.20
C GLY A 10 -6.46 -59.71 -2.58
N PRO A 11 -6.07 -60.82 -3.23
CA PRO A 11 -5.30 -60.78 -4.46
C PRO A 11 -6.26 -60.65 -5.64
N ASN A 12 -6.38 -59.45 -6.24
CA ASN A 12 -6.71 -59.21 -7.66
C ASN A 12 -7.00 -57.72 -7.92
N ALA A 13 -5.97 -56.92 -8.16
CA ALA A 13 -6.05 -55.68 -8.93
C ALA A 13 -4.65 -55.23 -9.39
N PRO A 14 -4.42 -54.95 -10.69
CA PRO A 14 -3.16 -54.43 -11.20
C PRO A 14 -3.08 -52.91 -10.97
N GLY A 15 -2.01 -52.45 -10.31
CA GLY A 15 -1.75 -51.01 -10.10
C GLY A 15 -1.70 -50.63 -8.62
N SER A 16 -0.73 -51.17 -7.88
CA SER A 16 -0.40 -50.73 -6.53
C SER A 16 0.27 -49.35 -6.56
N PHE A 17 -0.52 -48.29 -6.65
CA PHE A 17 -0.07 -46.96 -6.22
C PHE A 17 -0.05 -46.99 -4.70
N LEU A 18 1.14 -47.18 -4.12
CA LEU A 18 1.38 -46.85 -2.72
C LEU A 18 1.17 -45.34 -2.60
N LEU A 19 -0.05 -44.92 -2.24
CA LEU A 19 -0.27 -43.65 -1.57
C LEU A 19 0.54 -43.72 -0.28
N VAL A 20 1.76 -43.21 -0.33
CA VAL A 20 2.47 -42.78 0.87
C VAL A 20 1.61 -41.65 1.42
N ASP A 21 0.74 -41.99 2.37
CA ASP A 21 0.13 -41.03 3.26
C ASP A 21 1.28 -40.32 3.98
N CYS A 22 1.67 -39.14 3.48
CA CYS A 22 2.53 -38.19 4.20
C CYS A 22 1.70 -37.58 5.34
N ASN A 23 1.21 -38.42 6.24
CA ASN A 23 0.72 -38.00 7.53
C ASN A 23 1.94 -37.83 8.44
N ASP A 24 2.73 -36.79 8.18
CA ASP A 24 3.78 -36.35 9.09
C ASP A 24 3.09 -35.88 10.38
N ASP A 25 3.01 -36.82 11.32
CA ASP A 25 2.47 -36.64 12.66
C ASP A 25 3.47 -35.80 13.47
N PHE A 26 3.28 -34.48 13.45
CA PHE A 26 4.03 -33.50 14.26
C PHE A 26 3.61 -33.51 15.74
N SER A 27 3.33 -34.69 16.29
CA SER A 27 2.97 -34.91 17.69
C SER A 27 4.11 -34.56 18.67
N ASN A 28 5.34 -34.44 18.16
CA ASN A 28 6.54 -34.11 18.94
C ASN A 28 6.95 -32.61 18.93
N LEU A 29 6.17 -31.71 18.30
CA LEU A 29 6.47 -30.27 18.30
C LEU A 29 5.68 -29.53 19.40
N ASP A 30 6.32 -28.62 20.13
CA ASP A 30 5.67 -27.71 21.07
C ASP A 30 4.56 -26.89 20.38
N GLY A 31 3.64 -26.29 21.14
CA GLY A 31 2.53 -25.50 20.57
C GLY A 31 2.97 -24.44 19.55
N ALA A 32 4.14 -23.82 19.78
CA ALA A 32 4.78 -22.90 18.84
C ALA A 32 5.30 -23.63 17.57
N GLY A 33 5.88 -24.81 17.71
CA GLY A 33 6.32 -25.63 16.58
C GLY A 33 5.16 -26.16 15.73
N ARG A 34 4.02 -26.52 16.35
CA ARG A 34 2.79 -26.85 15.63
C ARG A 34 2.17 -25.65 14.93
N ALA A 35 2.22 -24.46 15.54
CA ALA A 35 1.78 -23.23 14.89
C ALA A 35 2.67 -22.88 13.68
N VAL A 36 3.99 -23.01 13.82
CA VAL A 36 4.95 -22.79 12.72
C VAL A 36 4.80 -23.85 11.62
N ALA A 37 4.57 -25.12 11.96
CA ALA A 37 4.31 -26.18 11.00
C ALA A 37 2.95 -26.02 10.29
N ALA A 38 1.91 -25.53 10.98
CA ALA A 38 0.62 -25.18 10.40
C ALA A 38 0.72 -23.95 9.48
N LEU A 39 1.52 -22.93 9.86
CA LEU A 39 1.88 -21.78 9.03
C LEU A 39 2.67 -22.20 7.77
N ALA A 40 3.50 -23.24 7.87
CA ALA A 40 4.23 -23.80 6.74
C ALA A 40 3.33 -24.59 5.76
N ARG A 41 2.24 -25.21 6.25
CA ARG A 41 1.27 -25.96 5.42
C ARG A 41 0.33 -25.06 4.61
N GLN A 42 0.19 -23.78 4.95
CA GLN A 42 -0.62 -22.82 4.21
C GLN A 42 0.20 -21.58 3.82
N PRO A 43 0.84 -21.53 2.62
CA PRO A 43 1.62 -20.36 2.18
C PRO A 43 0.81 -19.06 2.11
N ARG A 44 -0.53 -19.16 2.13
CA ARG A 44 -1.48 -18.04 2.14
C ARG A 44 -1.47 -17.27 3.47
N ALA A 45 -1.54 -17.97 4.59
CA ALA A 45 -1.66 -17.37 5.92
C ALA A 45 -0.50 -16.42 6.30
N PRO A 46 0.79 -16.79 6.14
CA PRO A 46 1.89 -15.91 6.51
C PRO A 46 1.96 -14.67 5.61
N VAL A 47 1.57 -14.79 4.34
CA VAL A 47 1.56 -13.66 3.40
C VAL A 47 0.45 -12.66 3.74
N TYR A 48 -0.76 -13.12 4.06
CA TYR A 48 -1.82 -12.22 4.53
C TYR A 48 -1.50 -11.60 5.88
N ALA A 49 -0.93 -12.37 6.81
CA ALA A 49 -0.49 -11.85 8.09
C ALA A 49 0.57 -10.76 7.90
N ALA A 50 1.56 -10.97 7.01
CA ALA A 50 2.57 -9.96 6.68
C ALA A 50 1.94 -8.70 6.03
N LEU A 51 1.01 -8.87 5.08
CA LEU A 51 0.30 -7.73 4.47
C LEU A 51 -0.49 -6.93 5.50
N LEU A 52 -1.26 -7.61 6.36
CA LEU A 52 -2.05 -6.99 7.42
C LEU A 52 -1.14 -6.26 8.41
N LEU A 53 -0.05 -6.91 8.85
CA LEU A 53 0.93 -6.31 9.75
C LEU A 53 1.55 -5.05 9.13
N LEU A 54 1.97 -5.09 7.87
CA LEU A 54 2.51 -3.92 7.17
C LEU A 54 1.50 -2.78 7.07
N ILE A 55 0.24 -3.08 6.76
CA ILE A 55 -0.84 -2.08 6.71
C ILE A 55 -1.06 -1.46 8.10
N LEU A 56 -1.20 -2.28 9.15
CA LEU A 56 -1.46 -1.82 10.51
C LEU A 56 -0.30 -1.01 11.07
N VAL A 57 0.94 -1.48 10.89
CA VAL A 57 2.15 -0.73 11.29
C VAL A 57 2.23 0.59 10.54
N SER A 58 1.95 0.61 9.23
CA SER A 58 1.97 1.86 8.45
C SER A 58 0.93 2.86 8.96
N TRP A 59 -0.31 2.42 9.19
CA TRP A 59 -1.37 3.26 9.75
C TRP A 59 -1.05 3.74 11.17
N ALA A 60 -0.44 2.89 12.01
CA ALA A 60 -0.03 3.27 13.35
C ALA A 60 1.03 4.38 13.30
N VAL A 61 2.09 4.21 12.50
CA VAL A 61 3.15 5.23 12.36
C VAL A 61 2.58 6.54 11.81
N LEU A 62 1.75 6.49 10.77
CA LEU A 62 1.13 7.69 10.18
C LEU A 62 0.14 8.35 11.15
N GLY A 63 -0.58 7.56 11.95
CA GLY A 63 -1.48 8.05 12.99
C GLY A 63 -0.72 8.80 14.08
N VAL A 64 0.42 8.26 14.54
CA VAL A 64 1.31 8.96 15.48
C VAL A 64 1.80 10.28 14.89
N MET A 65 2.29 10.27 13.64
CA MET A 65 2.71 11.49 12.97
C MET A 65 1.59 12.53 12.87
N ALA A 66 0.37 12.10 12.54
CA ALA A 66 -0.78 12.98 12.43
C ALA A 66 -1.16 13.59 13.79
N ILE A 67 -1.08 12.82 14.88
CA ILE A 67 -1.35 13.33 16.25
C ILE A 67 -0.32 14.41 16.61
N GLU A 68 0.97 14.13 16.43
CA GLU A 68 2.03 15.09 16.76
C GLU A 68 1.93 16.35 15.88
N LEU A 69 1.66 16.19 14.58
CA LEU A 69 1.49 17.33 13.69
C LEU A 69 0.24 18.16 14.05
N ALA A 70 -0.86 17.52 14.47
CA ALA A 70 -2.07 18.22 14.90
C ALA A 70 -1.86 19.04 16.19
N ARG A 71 -0.91 18.65 17.05
CA ARG A 71 -0.55 19.39 18.27
C ARG A 71 0.30 20.63 17.98
N VAL A 72 1.16 20.55 16.97
CA VAL A 72 2.11 21.63 16.61
C VAL A 72 1.53 22.58 15.54
N SER A 73 0.54 22.13 14.78
CA SER A 73 -0.08 22.92 13.71
C SER A 73 -1.16 23.85 14.24
N ALA A 74 -1.29 25.04 13.63
CA ALA A 74 -2.40 25.95 13.91
C ALA A 74 -3.76 25.26 13.61
N PRO A 75 -4.85 25.59 14.35
CA PRO A 75 -6.17 24.97 14.19
C PRO A 75 -6.68 24.99 12.75
N ASP A 76 -6.41 26.07 12.01
CA ASP A 76 -6.86 26.28 10.63
C ASP A 76 -6.07 25.46 9.59
N ALA A 77 -4.93 24.89 9.97
CA ALA A 77 -4.03 24.14 9.09
C ALA A 77 -4.17 22.62 9.25
N ALA A 78 -4.70 22.16 10.39
CA ALA A 78 -4.73 20.74 10.74
C ALA A 78 -5.88 19.96 10.05
N GLY A 79 -6.90 20.67 9.55
CA GLY A 79 -7.99 20.11 8.76
C GLY A 79 -9.02 19.29 9.57
N PRO A 80 -10.02 18.70 8.90
CA PRO A 80 -11.05 17.91 9.57
C PRO A 80 -10.44 16.71 10.29
N GLY A 81 -10.90 16.44 11.51
CA GLY A 81 -10.41 15.36 12.38
C GLY A 81 -9.27 15.75 13.32
N ALA A 82 -8.57 16.87 13.08
CA ALA A 82 -7.47 17.31 13.93
C ALA A 82 -7.89 17.65 15.36
N ALA A 83 -9.08 18.25 15.53
CA ALA A 83 -9.64 18.51 16.85
C ALA A 83 -9.77 17.23 17.66
N VAL A 84 -10.28 16.14 17.07
CA VAL A 84 -10.41 14.84 17.76
C VAL A 84 -9.04 14.26 18.15
N LEU A 85 -8.04 14.38 17.26
CA LEU A 85 -6.68 13.91 17.53
C LEU A 85 -5.99 14.69 18.66
N GLY A 86 -6.28 15.99 18.77
CA GLY A 86 -5.74 16.85 19.84
C GLY A 86 -6.25 16.50 21.23
N TRP A 87 -7.39 15.82 21.35
CA TRP A 87 -7.95 15.38 22.64
C TRP A 87 -7.33 14.08 23.15
N LEU A 88 -6.57 13.36 22.31
CA LEU A 88 -5.91 12.14 22.73
C LEU A 88 -4.80 12.45 23.74
N PRO A 89 -4.69 11.64 24.81
CA PRO A 89 -3.69 11.86 25.84
C PRO A 89 -2.28 11.86 25.25
N GLN A 90 -1.38 12.62 25.87
CA GLN A 90 0.02 12.59 25.51
C GLN A 90 0.59 11.21 25.84
N VAL A 91 1.08 10.53 24.82
CA VAL A 91 1.76 9.25 24.92
C VAL A 91 3.20 9.50 24.50
N ASP A 92 4.15 9.10 25.35
CA ASP A 92 5.56 9.20 25.02
C ASP A 92 5.92 8.08 24.05
N TRP A 93 6.06 8.44 22.77
CA TRP A 93 6.45 7.51 21.73
C TRP A 93 7.94 7.16 21.80
N PRO A 94 8.37 6.01 21.24
CA PRO A 94 9.78 5.66 21.17
C PRO A 94 10.60 6.78 20.51
N ALA A 95 11.78 7.09 21.05
CA ALA A 95 12.61 8.20 20.61
C ALA A 95 12.88 8.21 19.08
N GLY A 96 13.04 7.03 18.47
CA GLY A 96 13.23 6.91 17.02
C GLY A 96 12.02 7.38 16.20
N LEU A 97 10.80 7.15 16.68
CA LEU A 97 9.57 7.60 16.02
C LEU A 97 9.41 9.11 16.15
N ALA A 98 9.68 9.66 17.35
CA ALA A 98 9.68 11.11 17.56
C ALA A 98 10.71 11.82 16.67
N TRP A 99 11.93 11.28 16.58
CA TRP A 99 12.97 11.80 15.68
C TRP A 99 12.55 11.75 14.20
N PHE A 100 11.93 10.65 13.76
CA PHE A 100 11.40 10.52 12.41
C PHE A 100 10.32 11.58 12.09
N VAL A 101 9.39 11.82 13.03
CA VAL A 101 8.35 12.85 12.89
C VAL A 101 8.98 14.24 12.75
N GLN A 102 9.98 14.56 13.59
CA GLN A 102 10.69 15.83 13.53
C GLN A 102 11.37 16.04 12.17
N LEU A 103 12.02 15.02 11.62
CA LEU A 103 12.65 15.12 10.29
C LEU A 103 11.66 15.42 9.16
N CYS A 104 10.43 14.91 9.28
CA CYS A 104 9.38 15.17 8.30
C CYS A 104 8.77 16.57 8.48
N ALA A 105 8.58 17.01 9.73
CA ALA A 105 7.85 18.24 10.06
C ALA A 105 8.71 19.50 10.10
N GLN A 106 9.94 19.46 10.64
CA GLN A 106 10.75 20.65 10.92
C GLN A 106 12.24 20.44 10.58
N PRO A 107 12.83 21.23 9.65
CA PRO A 107 14.19 21.00 9.17
C PRO A 107 15.34 21.44 10.08
N VAL A 108 15.11 22.27 11.10
CA VAL A 108 16.19 23.04 11.75
C VAL A 108 16.72 22.40 13.04
N GLU A 109 15.93 21.59 13.73
CA GLU A 109 16.26 21.13 15.10
C GLU A 109 16.87 19.72 15.15
N ALA A 110 16.63 18.87 14.14
CA ALA A 110 16.95 17.44 14.21
C ALA A 110 18.41 17.06 13.86
N GLY A 111 19.27 18.03 13.52
CA GLY A 111 20.69 17.82 13.20
C GLY A 111 20.98 16.95 11.96
N ALA A 112 19.97 16.46 11.26
CA ALA A 112 20.14 15.64 10.06
C ALA A 112 20.39 16.51 8.83
N GLY A 113 21.44 16.20 8.07
CA GLY A 113 21.69 16.85 6.78
C GLY A 113 20.57 16.62 5.76
N ARG A 114 20.62 17.33 4.62
CA ARG A 114 19.62 17.25 3.54
C ARG A 114 19.24 15.82 3.13
N ALA A 115 20.20 14.90 3.15
CA ALA A 115 19.99 13.48 2.85
C ALA A 115 19.08 12.78 3.87
N GLY A 116 19.24 13.07 5.18
CA GLY A 116 18.42 12.48 6.23
C GLY A 116 16.96 12.97 6.19
N ARG A 117 16.74 14.25 5.83
CA ARG A 117 15.40 14.77 5.59
C ARG A 117 14.75 14.10 4.37
N PHE A 118 15.50 13.96 3.28
CA PHE A 118 14.99 13.33 2.06
C PHE A 118 14.61 11.87 2.29
N SER A 119 15.46 11.10 3.01
CA SER A 119 15.16 9.71 3.33
C SER A 119 13.95 9.58 4.26
N ALA A 120 13.78 10.50 5.22
CA ALA A 120 12.60 10.53 6.08
C ALA A 120 11.32 10.81 5.28
N LEU A 121 11.34 11.80 4.38
CA LEU A 121 10.21 12.09 3.49
C LEU A 121 9.90 10.90 2.55
N ALA A 122 10.92 10.24 2.00
CA ALA A 122 10.72 9.06 1.17
C ALA A 122 10.10 7.91 1.97
N ALA A 123 10.56 7.65 3.19
CA ALA A 123 9.98 6.64 4.07
C ALA A 123 8.54 6.99 4.45
N MET A 124 8.24 8.26 4.72
CA MET A 124 6.89 8.76 5.00
C MET A 124 5.94 8.52 3.82
N TRP A 125 6.32 8.94 2.61
CA TRP A 125 5.54 8.70 1.39
C TRP A 125 5.38 7.22 1.09
N PHE A 126 6.40 6.42 1.41
CA PHE A 126 6.34 4.97 1.26
C PHE A 126 5.32 4.37 2.23
N LEU A 127 5.38 4.70 3.52
CA LEU A 127 4.40 4.26 4.53
C LEU A 127 2.97 4.66 4.13
N MET A 128 2.77 5.89 3.64
CA MET A 128 1.45 6.33 3.16
C MET A 128 0.97 5.50 1.97
N SER A 129 1.87 5.24 1.02
CA SER A 129 1.59 4.36 -0.11
C SER A 129 1.22 2.95 0.36
N LEU A 130 1.93 2.42 1.37
CA LEU A 130 1.64 1.10 1.92
C LEU A 130 0.25 1.07 2.56
N ALA A 131 -0.02 2.01 3.47
CA ALA A 131 -1.27 2.12 4.21
C ALA A 131 -2.51 2.15 3.30
N MET A 132 -2.40 2.88 2.18
CA MET A 132 -3.53 3.09 1.27
C MET A 132 -3.61 2.03 0.16
N MET A 133 -2.48 1.50 -0.32
CA MET A 133 -2.45 0.72 -1.57
C MET A 133 -2.16 -0.76 -1.38
N LEU A 134 -1.58 -1.21 -0.26
CA LEU A 134 -1.47 -2.64 0.02
C LEU A 134 -2.81 -3.37 0.10
N PRO A 135 -3.90 -2.78 0.63
CA PRO A 135 -5.21 -3.42 0.60
C PRO A 135 -5.63 -3.83 -0.82
N SER A 136 -5.22 -3.06 -1.84
CA SER A 136 -5.51 -3.37 -3.24
C SER A 136 -4.65 -4.48 -3.85
N ALA A 137 -3.53 -4.83 -3.22
CA ALA A 137 -2.68 -5.96 -3.62
C ALA A 137 -3.19 -7.31 -3.09
N ALA A 138 -4.11 -7.31 -2.11
CA ALA A 138 -4.69 -8.52 -1.54
C ALA A 138 -5.34 -9.47 -2.57
N PRO A 139 -6.21 -9.03 -3.51
CA PRO A 139 -6.80 -9.91 -4.52
C PRO A 139 -5.76 -10.50 -5.48
N MET A 140 -4.77 -9.70 -5.90
CA MET A 140 -3.65 -10.19 -6.71
C MET A 140 -2.88 -11.29 -5.99
N MET A 141 -2.62 -11.12 -4.70
CA MET A 141 -1.91 -12.11 -3.89
C MET A 141 -2.73 -13.39 -3.72
N ARG A 142 -4.07 -13.28 -3.59
CA ARG A 142 -4.98 -14.46 -3.55
C ARG A 142 -4.82 -15.30 -4.80
N THR A 143 -4.98 -14.66 -5.95
CA THR A 143 -4.84 -15.32 -7.25
C THR A 143 -3.48 -15.97 -7.44
N TYR A 144 -2.39 -15.29 -7.07
CA TYR A 144 -1.06 -15.87 -7.19
C TYR A 144 -0.89 -17.11 -6.29
N CYS A 145 -1.33 -17.03 -5.04
CA CYS A 145 -1.28 -18.17 -4.13
C CYS A 145 -2.14 -19.35 -4.61
N GLU A 146 -3.30 -19.10 -5.21
CA GLU A 146 -4.16 -20.16 -5.79
C GLU A 146 -3.48 -20.86 -6.97
N ILE A 147 -2.86 -20.09 -7.87
CA ILE A 147 -2.08 -20.64 -8.99
C ILE A 147 -0.87 -21.42 -8.46
N ALA A 148 -0.16 -20.87 -7.49
CA ALA A 148 0.99 -21.49 -6.85
C ALA A 148 0.63 -22.82 -6.17
N ASP A 149 -0.47 -22.88 -5.43
CA ASP A 149 -0.92 -24.11 -4.76
C ASP A 149 -1.35 -25.18 -5.78
N THR A 150 -2.03 -24.77 -6.85
CA THR A 150 -2.41 -25.68 -7.95
C THR A 150 -1.16 -26.24 -8.65
N ALA A 151 -0.14 -25.40 -8.88
CA ALA A 151 1.12 -25.82 -9.46
C ALA A 151 1.91 -26.78 -8.54
N ARG A 152 1.91 -26.53 -7.22
CA ARG A 152 2.53 -27.43 -6.22
C ARG A 152 1.85 -28.79 -6.17
N ALA A 153 0.51 -28.84 -6.24
CA ALA A 153 -0.23 -30.09 -6.29
C ALA A 153 0.13 -30.93 -7.54
N GLY A 154 0.50 -30.27 -8.64
CA GLY A 154 1.05 -30.90 -9.84
C GLY A 154 2.57 -31.13 -9.83
N ALA A 155 3.22 -31.10 -8.65
CA ALA A 155 4.67 -31.27 -8.45
C ALA A 155 5.58 -30.31 -9.25
N LYS A 156 5.09 -29.11 -9.60
CA LYS A 156 5.89 -28.08 -10.28
C LYS A 156 6.66 -27.22 -9.27
N ALA A 157 7.82 -26.71 -9.68
CA ALA A 157 8.55 -25.71 -8.90
C ALA A 157 7.74 -24.41 -8.77
N VAL A 158 7.73 -23.82 -7.58
CA VAL A 158 6.91 -22.63 -7.27
C VAL A 158 7.71 -21.62 -6.47
N VAL A 159 7.73 -20.39 -6.97
CA VAL A 159 8.36 -19.24 -6.31
C VAL A 159 7.51 -18.75 -5.14
N HIS A 160 8.16 -18.25 -4.08
CA HIS A 160 7.46 -17.69 -2.94
C HIS A 160 6.71 -16.38 -3.30
N PRO A 161 5.45 -16.19 -2.88
CA PRO A 161 4.67 -14.96 -3.17
C PRO A 161 5.32 -13.65 -2.72
N ALA A 162 6.22 -13.71 -1.73
CA ALA A 162 6.99 -12.55 -1.29
C ALA A 162 7.84 -11.92 -2.40
N VAL A 163 8.29 -12.69 -3.40
CA VAL A 163 9.06 -12.18 -4.54
C VAL A 163 8.19 -11.26 -5.42
N LEU A 164 6.93 -11.67 -5.62
CA LEU A 164 5.93 -10.86 -6.32
C LEU A 164 5.64 -9.56 -5.54
N LEU A 165 5.47 -9.66 -4.22
CA LEU A 165 5.26 -8.51 -3.35
C LEU A 165 6.46 -7.56 -3.39
N ALA A 166 7.68 -8.08 -3.34
CA ALA A 166 8.90 -7.28 -3.38
C ALA A 166 8.97 -6.44 -4.67
N GLY A 167 8.61 -7.01 -5.82
CA GLY A 167 8.51 -6.27 -7.08
C GLY A 167 7.46 -5.14 -7.01
N TYR A 168 6.29 -5.43 -6.46
CA TYR A 168 5.24 -4.41 -6.26
C TYR A 168 5.70 -3.27 -5.35
N LEU A 169 6.34 -3.61 -4.22
CA LEU A 169 6.85 -2.64 -3.24
C LEU A 169 8.00 -1.81 -3.81
N ALA A 170 8.85 -2.37 -4.67
CA ALA A 170 9.94 -1.62 -5.31
C ALA A 170 9.42 -0.45 -6.15
N VAL A 171 8.29 -0.63 -6.87
CA VAL A 171 7.67 0.46 -7.63
C VAL A 171 7.14 1.55 -6.69
N TRP A 172 6.50 1.17 -5.59
CA TRP A 172 6.00 2.14 -4.61
C TRP A 172 7.12 2.87 -3.89
N LEU A 173 8.24 2.20 -3.63
CA LEU A 173 9.42 2.85 -3.08
C LEU A 173 9.97 3.90 -4.05
N ALA A 174 10.09 3.57 -5.33
CA ALA A 174 10.50 4.52 -6.36
C ALA A 174 9.53 5.70 -6.48
N ALA A 175 8.22 5.45 -6.42
CA ALA A 175 7.20 6.49 -6.41
C ALA A 175 7.34 7.39 -5.18
N ALA A 176 7.56 6.81 -4.00
CA ALA A 176 7.73 7.54 -2.75
C ALA A 176 8.96 8.46 -2.78
N VAL A 177 10.07 8.01 -3.37
CA VAL A 177 11.25 8.84 -3.63
C VAL A 177 10.91 10.02 -4.54
N GLY A 178 10.11 9.79 -5.59
CA GLY A 178 9.62 10.85 -6.48
C GLY A 178 8.75 11.88 -5.75
N PHE A 179 7.79 11.43 -4.94
CA PHE A 179 6.93 12.32 -4.15
C PHE A 179 7.69 13.06 -3.03
N ALA A 180 8.70 12.43 -2.43
CA ALA A 180 9.61 13.11 -1.51
C ALA A 180 10.38 14.23 -2.21
N GLY A 181 10.88 13.99 -3.42
CA GLY A 181 11.49 15.02 -4.27
C GLY A 181 10.53 16.18 -4.55
N LEU A 182 9.29 15.87 -4.93
CA LEU A 182 8.25 16.89 -5.13
C LEU A 182 7.96 17.69 -3.85
N THR A 183 7.91 17.02 -2.69
CA THR A 183 7.71 17.67 -1.39
C THR A 183 8.85 18.65 -1.07
N VAL A 184 10.09 18.27 -1.38
CA VAL A 184 11.26 19.15 -1.22
C VAL A 184 11.18 20.34 -2.18
N ILE A 185 10.83 20.12 -3.45
CA ILE A 185 10.68 21.20 -4.45
C ILE A 185 9.61 22.22 -4.01
N VAL A 186 8.46 21.73 -3.58
CA VAL A 186 7.37 22.57 -3.05
C VAL A 186 7.83 23.34 -1.81
N SER A 187 8.56 22.70 -0.91
CA SER A 187 9.09 23.33 0.31
C SER A 187 10.04 24.50 0.01
N PHE A 188 10.73 24.51 -1.13
CA PHE A 188 11.55 25.67 -1.53
C PHE A 188 10.72 26.89 -1.93
N SER A 189 9.55 26.67 -2.53
CA SER A 189 8.65 27.75 -2.97
C SER A 189 7.80 28.30 -1.83
N SER A 190 7.61 27.52 -0.77
CA SER A 190 6.90 27.94 0.45
C SER A 190 7.53 27.27 1.67
N PRO A 191 8.58 27.85 2.25
CA PRO A 191 9.30 27.27 3.40
C PRO A 191 8.39 27.01 4.62
N GLN A 192 7.34 27.82 4.78
CA GLN A 192 6.34 27.69 5.83
C GLN A 192 5.28 26.62 5.53
N ALA A 193 5.24 26.08 4.30
CA ALA A 193 4.21 25.13 3.89
C ALA A 193 4.51 23.69 4.32
N GLY A 194 5.77 23.29 4.56
CA GLY A 194 6.14 21.99 5.13
C GLY A 194 5.25 20.81 4.66
N LEU A 195 4.54 20.18 5.61
CA LEU A 195 3.52 19.15 5.37
C LEU A 195 2.07 19.69 5.32
N ALA A 196 1.90 21.00 5.44
CA ALA A 196 0.62 21.69 5.43
C ALA A 196 -0.02 21.65 4.02
N PRO A 197 -1.35 21.84 3.92
CA PRO A 197 -2.05 21.87 2.64
C PRO A 197 -1.50 22.95 1.71
N MET A 198 -1.21 22.60 0.45
CA MET A 198 -0.88 23.59 -0.58
C MET A 198 -2.12 24.43 -0.89
N ARG A 199 -2.05 25.72 -0.56
CA ARG A 199 -3.06 26.72 -0.92
C ARG A 199 -2.72 27.36 -2.26
N GLY A 200 -3.62 28.19 -2.80
CA GLY A 200 -3.29 28.98 -3.96
C GLY A 200 -3.29 28.21 -5.28
N VAL A 201 -2.52 28.74 -6.23
CA VAL A 201 -2.33 28.19 -7.58
C VAL A 201 -1.70 26.78 -7.53
N ALA A 202 -0.80 26.51 -6.60
CA ALA A 202 -0.13 25.21 -6.49
C ALA A 202 -1.11 24.08 -6.14
N GLY A 203 -1.95 24.28 -5.12
CA GLY A 203 -3.01 23.34 -4.76
C GLY A 203 -4.06 23.16 -5.86
N ALA A 204 -4.49 24.27 -6.48
CA ALA A 204 -5.42 24.23 -7.61
C ALA A 204 -4.84 23.45 -8.80
N THR A 205 -3.55 23.62 -9.10
CA THR A 205 -2.85 22.90 -10.18
C THR A 205 -2.77 21.40 -9.89
N ALA A 206 -2.42 21.01 -8.66
CA ALA A 206 -2.38 19.60 -8.26
C ALA A 206 -3.77 18.93 -8.41
N LEU A 207 -4.83 19.60 -7.96
CA LEU A 207 -6.21 19.12 -8.14
C LEU A 207 -6.65 19.09 -9.61
N ALA A 208 -6.24 20.09 -10.41
CA ALA A 208 -6.53 20.12 -11.84
C ALA A 208 -5.88 18.94 -12.56
N ILE A 209 -4.60 18.67 -12.29
CA ILE A 209 -3.88 17.51 -12.84
C ILE A 209 -4.60 16.22 -12.43
N ALA A 210 -4.95 16.07 -11.16
CA ALA A 210 -5.65 14.89 -10.68
C ALA A 210 -7.03 14.72 -11.34
N GLY A 211 -7.78 15.81 -11.47
CA GLY A 211 -9.11 15.84 -12.10
C GLY A 211 -9.05 15.55 -13.59
N LEU A 212 -8.11 16.13 -14.34
CA LEU A 212 -7.91 15.84 -15.76
C LEU A 212 -7.45 14.39 -15.98
N TYR A 213 -6.59 13.88 -15.08
CA TYR A 213 -6.12 12.51 -15.15
C TYR A 213 -7.26 11.49 -15.01
N GLN A 214 -8.32 11.82 -14.25
CA GLN A 214 -9.53 10.98 -14.12
C GLN A 214 -10.25 10.73 -15.46
N PHE A 215 -10.13 11.63 -16.43
CA PHE A 215 -10.73 11.50 -17.76
C PHE A 215 -9.77 10.88 -18.78
N SER A 216 -8.51 10.65 -18.42
CA SER A 216 -7.50 10.18 -19.36
C SER A 216 -7.71 8.70 -19.76
N GLY A 217 -7.48 8.40 -21.04
CA GLY A 217 -7.45 7.02 -21.53
C GLY A 217 -6.34 6.19 -20.88
N LEU A 218 -5.26 6.84 -20.44
CA LEU A 218 -4.18 6.18 -19.71
C LEU A 218 -4.68 5.62 -18.37
N LYS A 219 -5.44 6.39 -17.58
CA LYS A 219 -6.02 5.90 -16.33
C LYS A 219 -6.93 4.70 -16.58
N ASP A 220 -7.81 4.79 -17.57
CA ASP A 220 -8.75 3.71 -17.92
C ASP A 220 -8.01 2.42 -18.33
N ALA A 221 -6.93 2.53 -19.10
CA ALA A 221 -6.08 1.40 -19.48
C ALA A 221 -5.38 0.78 -18.25
N CYS A 222 -4.74 1.60 -17.41
CA CYS A 222 -4.07 1.12 -16.19
C CYS A 222 -5.05 0.43 -15.24
N LEU A 223 -6.23 1.01 -15.07
CA LEU A 223 -7.26 0.52 -14.15
C LEU A 223 -7.92 -0.76 -14.66
N THR A 224 -8.15 -0.90 -15.97
CA THR A 224 -8.60 -2.15 -16.58
C THR A 224 -7.62 -3.28 -16.29
N ARG A 225 -6.31 -3.02 -16.42
CA ARG A 225 -5.28 -4.01 -16.10
C ARG A 225 -5.15 -4.28 -14.60
N CYS A 226 -5.34 -3.27 -13.77
CA CYS A 226 -5.29 -3.41 -12.32
C CYS A 226 -6.45 -4.27 -11.77
N ARG A 227 -7.61 -4.28 -12.46
CA ARG A 227 -8.82 -5.04 -12.08
C ARG A 227 -8.76 -6.52 -12.44
N ASP A 228 -8.03 -6.89 -13.49
CA ASP A 228 -7.85 -8.28 -13.93
C ASP A 228 -6.40 -8.76 -13.71
N PRO A 229 -6.01 -9.03 -12.46
CA PRO A 229 -4.69 -9.58 -12.16
C PRO A 229 -4.56 -11.02 -12.69
N PHE A 230 -5.65 -11.78 -12.78
CA PHE A 230 -5.63 -13.21 -13.12
C PHE A 230 -5.07 -13.45 -14.52
N ALA A 231 -5.60 -12.78 -15.54
CA ALA A 231 -5.14 -12.97 -16.92
C ALA A 231 -3.65 -12.65 -17.08
N THR A 232 -3.14 -11.67 -16.35
CA THR A 232 -1.72 -11.29 -16.37
C THR A 232 -0.83 -12.30 -15.66
N LEU A 233 -1.24 -12.68 -14.45
CA LEU A 233 -0.47 -13.58 -13.59
C LEU A 233 -0.37 -14.97 -14.21
N PHE A 234 -1.48 -15.49 -14.74
CA PHE A 234 -1.53 -16.81 -15.36
C PHE A 234 -0.71 -16.87 -16.65
N ALA A 235 -0.88 -15.89 -17.55
CA ALA A 235 -0.19 -15.87 -18.84
C ALA A 235 1.34 -15.69 -18.74
N ARG A 236 1.83 -15.11 -17.64
CA ARG A 236 3.26 -14.81 -17.42
C ARG A 236 3.83 -15.55 -16.21
N TRP A 237 3.13 -16.60 -15.77
CA TRP A 237 3.60 -17.40 -14.65
C TRP A 237 4.89 -18.13 -15.01
N SER A 238 5.82 -18.20 -14.05
CA SER A 238 7.12 -18.84 -14.22
C SER A 238 7.63 -19.37 -12.88
N ASP A 239 8.45 -20.40 -12.95
CA ASP A 239 9.24 -20.96 -11.85
C ASP A 239 10.50 -20.15 -11.51
N GLN A 240 10.83 -19.12 -12.31
CA GLN A 240 12.00 -18.27 -12.08
C GLN A 240 11.67 -17.09 -11.17
N PRO A 241 12.41 -16.89 -10.05
CA PRO A 241 12.19 -15.76 -9.14
C PRO A 241 12.28 -14.39 -9.83
N THR A 242 13.17 -14.24 -10.81
CA THR A 242 13.33 -13.00 -11.59
C THR A 242 12.11 -12.67 -12.43
N ALA A 243 11.46 -13.67 -13.04
CA ALA A 243 10.24 -13.49 -13.80
C ALA A 243 9.07 -13.08 -12.89
N ILE A 244 8.95 -13.69 -11.71
CA ILE A 244 7.94 -13.32 -10.71
C ILE A 244 8.18 -11.93 -10.12
N PHE A 245 9.43 -11.54 -9.90
CA PHE A 245 9.76 -10.18 -9.47
C PHE A 245 9.35 -9.15 -10.54
N ARG A 246 9.66 -9.41 -11.82
CA ARG A 246 9.24 -8.55 -12.95
C ARG A 246 7.72 -8.47 -13.11
N LEU A 247 7.02 -9.57 -12.82
CA LEU A 247 5.56 -9.61 -12.77
C LEU A 247 5.01 -8.70 -11.66
N GLY A 248 5.65 -8.71 -10.49
CA GLY A 248 5.38 -7.78 -9.39
C GLY A 248 5.61 -6.32 -9.77
N LEU A 249 6.74 -6.01 -10.43
CA LEU A 249 7.03 -4.67 -10.96
C LEU A 249 5.95 -4.21 -11.94
N ALA A 250 5.55 -5.06 -12.89
CA ALA A 250 4.52 -4.73 -13.86
C ALA A 250 3.19 -4.38 -13.18
N GLN A 251 2.77 -5.17 -12.19
CA GLN A 251 1.55 -4.87 -11.43
C GLN A 251 1.69 -3.58 -10.61
N GLY A 252 2.86 -3.35 -10.00
CA GLY A 252 3.17 -2.11 -9.30
C GLY A 252 3.01 -0.88 -10.20
N VAL A 253 3.51 -0.94 -11.44
CA VAL A 253 3.39 0.14 -12.43
C VAL A 253 1.93 0.39 -12.82
N TRP A 254 1.13 -0.65 -13.03
CA TRP A 254 -0.30 -0.49 -13.32
C TRP A 254 -1.07 0.13 -12.15
N CYS A 255 -0.76 -0.30 -10.92
CA CYS A 255 -1.36 0.24 -9.70
C CYS A 255 -0.96 1.70 -9.45
N LEU A 256 0.33 2.03 -9.64
CA LEU A 256 0.82 3.39 -9.55
C LEU A 256 0.16 4.27 -10.63
N GLY A 257 0.06 3.77 -11.86
CA GLY A 257 -0.59 4.45 -12.98
C GLY A 257 -2.05 4.83 -12.67
N CYS A 258 -2.84 3.98 -12.01
CA CYS A 258 -4.21 4.35 -11.67
C CYS A 258 -4.34 5.28 -10.46
N CYS A 259 -3.37 5.29 -9.53
CA CYS A 259 -3.50 5.96 -8.22
C CYS A 259 -2.56 7.15 -7.97
N TRP A 260 -1.51 7.38 -8.78
CA TRP A 260 -0.55 8.47 -8.54
C TRP A 260 -1.22 9.86 -8.51
N ALA A 261 -2.27 10.06 -9.31
CA ALA A 261 -3.05 11.29 -9.31
C ALA A 261 -3.76 11.53 -7.97
N LEU A 262 -4.17 10.48 -7.25
CA LEU A 262 -4.77 10.61 -5.92
C LEU A 262 -3.71 10.99 -4.88
N MET A 263 -2.47 10.54 -5.05
CA MET A 263 -1.35 11.00 -4.22
C MET A 263 -1.11 12.51 -4.39
N LEU A 264 -1.32 13.06 -5.59
CA LEU A 264 -1.27 14.52 -5.80
C LEU A 264 -2.38 15.27 -5.07
N VAL A 265 -3.53 14.65 -4.81
CA VAL A 265 -4.61 15.30 -4.03
C VAL A 265 -4.16 15.52 -2.59
N MET A 266 -3.35 14.62 -2.00
CA MET A 266 -2.81 14.75 -0.63
C MET A 266 -2.02 16.05 -0.45
N PHE A 267 -1.35 16.50 -1.48
CA PHE A 267 -0.64 17.77 -1.45
C PHE A 267 -1.57 18.99 -1.32
N ALA A 268 -2.77 18.95 -1.91
CA ALA A 268 -3.74 20.05 -1.84
C ALA A 268 -4.51 20.07 -0.51
N VAL A 269 -4.72 18.91 0.12
CA VAL A 269 -5.55 18.75 1.33
C VAL A 269 -4.75 18.60 2.62
N GLY A 270 -3.43 18.43 2.51
CA GLY A 270 -2.52 18.18 3.63
C GLY A 270 -2.03 16.74 3.63
N ILE A 271 -0.70 16.56 3.55
CA ILE A 271 -0.05 15.26 3.35
C ILE A 271 -0.31 14.31 4.52
N MET A 272 -0.51 14.87 5.73
CA MET A 272 -0.66 14.13 6.98
C MET A 272 -2.08 14.16 7.56
N ASN A 273 -3.09 14.51 6.78
CA ASN A 273 -4.46 14.48 7.28
C ASN A 273 -5.04 13.05 7.17
N PRO A 274 -5.23 12.32 8.29
CA PRO A 274 -5.63 10.91 8.25
C PRO A 274 -7.07 10.73 7.74
N PHE A 275 -7.93 11.73 7.90
CA PHE A 275 -9.28 11.70 7.35
C PHE A 275 -9.25 11.65 5.82
N TRP A 276 -8.47 12.53 5.18
CA TRP A 276 -8.32 12.54 3.72
C TRP A 276 -7.58 11.30 3.22
N MET A 277 -6.57 10.81 3.94
CA MET A 277 -5.89 9.56 3.61
C MET A 277 -6.85 8.37 3.61
N ALA A 278 -7.69 8.23 4.65
CA ALA A 278 -8.68 7.16 4.74
C ALA A 278 -9.72 7.29 3.62
N LEU A 279 -10.21 8.51 3.36
CA LEU A 279 -11.17 8.77 2.29
C LEU A 279 -10.60 8.43 0.92
N LEU A 280 -9.36 8.82 0.61
CA LEU A 280 -8.71 8.50 -0.65
C LEU A 280 -8.37 7.01 -0.79
N ALA A 281 -8.05 6.33 0.32
CA ALA A 281 -7.83 4.88 0.31
C ALA A 281 -9.14 4.13 -0.05
N VAL A 282 -10.24 4.50 0.60
CA VAL A 282 -11.58 3.96 0.28
C VAL A 282 -11.95 4.28 -1.16
N PHE A 283 -11.72 5.52 -1.59
CA PHE A 283 -11.96 5.95 -2.96
C PHE A 283 -11.17 5.11 -3.97
N ALA A 284 -9.87 4.90 -3.76
CA ALA A 284 -9.03 4.08 -4.63
C ALA A 284 -9.45 2.61 -4.64
N LEU A 285 -9.91 2.07 -3.50
CA LEU A 285 -10.47 0.73 -3.42
C LEU A 285 -11.77 0.61 -4.22
N VAL A 286 -12.68 1.58 -4.09
CA VAL A 286 -13.93 1.63 -4.84
C VAL A 286 -13.64 1.77 -6.34
N GLU A 287 -12.68 2.61 -6.75
CA GLU A 287 -12.26 2.67 -8.16
C GLU A 287 -11.78 1.33 -8.68
N LYS A 288 -11.05 0.57 -7.88
CA LYS A 288 -10.54 -0.75 -8.27
C LYS A 288 -11.61 -1.84 -8.24
N GLN A 289 -12.75 -1.64 -7.58
CA GLN A 289 -13.82 -2.64 -7.50
C GLN A 289 -15.03 -2.32 -8.37
N ALA A 290 -15.35 -1.05 -8.59
CA ALA A 290 -16.53 -0.63 -9.32
C ALA A 290 -16.42 -0.98 -10.80
N THR A 291 -17.49 -1.47 -11.42
CA THR A 291 -17.55 -1.70 -12.87
C THR A 291 -18.13 -0.46 -13.57
N GLY A 292 -17.34 0.17 -14.45
CA GLY A 292 -17.77 1.28 -15.30
C GLY A 292 -17.05 2.62 -15.08
N ARG A 293 -17.24 3.54 -16.04
CA ARG A 293 -16.55 4.84 -16.12
C ARG A 293 -17.25 5.98 -15.35
N LYS A 294 -18.48 5.76 -14.87
CA LYS A 294 -19.29 6.79 -14.21
C LYS A 294 -18.59 7.34 -12.97
N PHE A 295 -18.06 6.45 -12.12
CA PHE A 295 -17.38 6.85 -10.88
C PHE A 295 -16.14 7.71 -11.15
N GLN A 296 -15.30 7.31 -12.11
CA GLN A 296 -14.14 8.09 -12.55
C GLN A 296 -14.55 9.48 -13.05
N ARG A 297 -15.54 9.56 -13.93
CA ARG A 297 -16.01 10.85 -14.47
C ARG A 297 -16.58 11.78 -13.40
N VAL A 298 -17.41 11.25 -12.50
CA VAL A 298 -17.98 12.03 -11.39
C VAL A 298 -16.88 12.54 -10.47
N SER A 299 -15.95 11.68 -10.08
CA SER A 299 -14.83 12.08 -9.23
C SER A 299 -13.90 13.11 -9.89
N GLY A 300 -13.61 12.95 -11.19
CA GLY A 300 -12.85 13.92 -11.97
C GLY A 300 -13.54 15.28 -12.02
N ALA A 301 -14.85 15.30 -12.23
CA ALA A 301 -15.63 16.54 -12.22
C ALA A 301 -15.59 17.22 -10.85
N ILE A 302 -15.72 16.47 -9.75
CA ILE A 302 -15.62 17.01 -8.39
C ILE A 302 -14.23 17.64 -8.15
N LEU A 303 -13.15 16.96 -8.55
CA LEU A 303 -11.79 17.48 -8.41
C LEU A 303 -11.55 18.76 -9.23
N LEU A 304 -12.10 18.83 -10.44
CA LEU A 304 -12.01 20.03 -11.30
C LEU A 304 -12.82 21.20 -10.74
N VAL A 305 -14.04 20.96 -10.25
CA VAL A 305 -14.86 21.98 -9.59
C VAL A 305 -14.14 22.51 -8.34
N TRP A 306 -13.55 21.62 -7.55
CA TRP A 306 -12.79 22.03 -6.37
C TRP A 306 -11.53 22.83 -6.73
N SER A 307 -10.80 22.41 -7.75
CA SER A 307 -9.68 23.16 -8.31
C SER A 307 -10.09 24.58 -8.73
N GLY A 308 -11.20 24.71 -9.46
CA GLY A 308 -11.74 26.00 -9.89
C GLY A 308 -12.15 26.89 -8.71
N ALA A 309 -12.81 26.32 -7.70
CA ALA A 309 -13.19 27.05 -6.49
C ALA A 309 -11.95 27.58 -5.73
N LEU A 310 -10.93 26.74 -5.55
CA LEU A 310 -9.66 27.13 -4.93
C LEU A 310 -8.97 28.25 -5.71
N LEU A 311 -8.96 28.19 -7.05
CA LEU A 311 -8.39 29.22 -7.89
C LEU A 311 -9.13 30.57 -7.73
N VAL A 312 -10.47 30.56 -7.74
CA VAL A 312 -11.28 31.77 -7.55
C VAL A 312 -11.05 32.40 -6.18
N VAL A 313 -11.02 31.60 -5.10
CA VAL A 313 -10.73 32.11 -3.75
C VAL A 313 -9.33 32.71 -3.69
N SER A 314 -8.36 32.07 -4.33
CA SER A 314 -6.97 32.55 -4.35
C SER A 314 -6.81 33.87 -5.10
N LEU A 315 -7.55 34.05 -6.20
CA LEU A 315 -7.57 35.30 -6.96
C LEU A 315 -8.29 36.44 -6.21
N LYS A 316 -9.31 36.11 -5.39
CA LYS A 316 -10.06 37.10 -4.59
C LYS A 316 -9.36 37.51 -3.30
N GLY A 317 -8.57 36.61 -2.69
CA GLY A 317 -7.83 36.90 -1.45
C GLY A 317 -6.45 37.52 -1.65
N GLY A 318 -6.02 37.70 -2.91
CA GLY A 318 -4.75 38.33 -3.28
C GLY A 318 -4.87 39.78 -3.76
N GLY A 319 -6.04 40.42 -3.60
CA GLY A 319 -6.25 41.85 -3.81
C GLY A 319 -6.60 42.54 -2.50
#